data_AF-A0A085WGA8-F1
#
_entry.id   AF-A0A085WGA8-F1
#
_cell.length_a   1.000
_cell.length_b   1.000
_cell.length_c   1.000
_cell.angle_alpha   90.00
_cell.angle_beta   90.00
_cell.angle_gamma   90.00
#
_symmetry.space_group_name_H-M   'P 1'
#
loop_
_entity.id
_entity.type
_entity.pdbx_description
1 polymer ?
#
loop_
_entity_poly.entity_id
_entity_poly.type
_entity_poly.pdbx_seq_one_letter_code
_entity_poly.pdbx_strand_id
1 'polypeptide(L)'
;MIFGFFRKKKKAQTPADPLAAFDQLIEDLERQGAEVRKSAATLLALKGELTRSVDRYTRRMAELAERYQVAESRADIKAMQVLHRDQQQTETLLKSTREALERAEKDSQLLLEAANEVGSRVTELRTERQSASARLVAGSLVSGAMREQVERIEKVLAVDAARDEIERAHQLAEIYREERGAGEKAD
;
A
#
# COMPACT_ATOMS: atom_id res chain seq x y z
N MET A 1 40.77 22.72 -29.01
CA MET A 1 39.40 23.06 -28.60
C MET A 1 39.04 22.20 -27.40
N ILE A 2 38.97 22.81 -26.21
CA ILE A 2 38.71 22.16 -24.92
C ILE A 2 37.26 22.50 -24.56
N PHE A 3 36.32 21.55 -24.69
CA PHE A 3 34.94 21.75 -24.28
C PHE A 3 34.72 21.18 -22.87
N GLY A 4 34.48 22.09 -21.93
CA GLY A 4 34.36 21.83 -20.51
C GLY A 4 33.12 21.03 -20.13
N PHE A 5 33.36 19.95 -19.38
CA PHE A 5 32.35 19.21 -18.62
C PHE A 5 31.91 20.02 -17.40
N PHE A 6 30.91 20.89 -17.54
CA PHE A 6 30.17 21.44 -16.40
C PHE A 6 28.96 20.55 -16.10
N ARG A 7 29.15 19.51 -15.28
CA ARG A 7 28.05 18.77 -14.65
C ARG A 7 27.37 19.69 -13.63
N LYS A 8 26.15 20.17 -13.94
CA LYS A 8 25.25 20.79 -12.97
C LYS A 8 24.98 19.80 -11.83
N LYS A 9 25.41 20.14 -10.61
CA LYS A 9 24.98 19.45 -9.38
C LYS A 9 23.45 19.56 -9.28
N LYS A 10 22.74 18.44 -9.46
CA LYS A 10 21.32 18.34 -9.07
C LYS A 10 21.27 18.65 -7.58
N LYS A 11 20.53 19.69 -7.20
CA LYS A 11 20.18 19.98 -5.81
C LYS A 11 19.58 18.71 -5.21
N ALA A 12 20.06 18.31 -4.03
CA ALA A 12 19.49 17.21 -3.27
C ALA A 12 17.97 17.41 -3.22
N GLN A 13 17.22 16.50 -3.85
CA GLN A 13 15.79 16.41 -3.64
C GLN A 13 15.61 16.23 -2.14
N THR A 14 14.83 17.12 -1.53
CA THR A 14 14.23 16.93 -0.21
C THR A 14 13.85 15.46 -0.07
N PRO A 15 14.13 14.78 1.07
CA PRO A 15 13.62 13.42 1.25
C PRO A 15 12.12 13.47 0.98
N ALA A 16 11.66 12.71 -0.02
CA ALA A 16 10.23 12.59 -0.33
C ALA A 16 9.53 12.27 1.00
N ASP A 17 8.49 13.03 1.33
CA ASP A 17 7.75 12.82 2.57
C ASP A 17 7.40 11.32 2.68
N PRO A 18 8.01 10.60 3.63
CA PRO A 18 7.88 9.15 3.67
C PRO A 18 6.43 8.74 3.97
N LEU A 19 5.65 9.59 4.65
CA LEU A 19 4.23 9.34 4.87
C LEU A 19 3.44 9.49 3.57
N ALA A 20 3.75 10.49 2.75
CA ALA A 20 3.13 10.66 1.44
C ALA A 20 3.41 9.46 0.51
N ALA A 21 4.60 8.86 0.59
CA ALA A 21 4.92 7.64 -0.16
C ALA A 21 4.07 6.44 0.28
N PHE A 22 3.83 6.26 1.60
CA PHE A 22 2.90 5.25 2.10
C PHE A 22 1.47 5.53 1.64
N ASP A 23 1.02 6.78 1.76
CA ASP A 23 -0.36 7.17 1.41
C ASP A 23 -0.62 6.91 -0.09
N GLN A 24 0.33 7.23 -0.96
CA GLN A 24 0.23 6.94 -2.40
C GLN A 24 0.19 5.43 -2.70
N LEU A 25 1.05 4.64 -2.05
CA LEU A 25 1.07 3.19 -2.25
C LEU A 25 -0.22 2.52 -1.75
N ILE A 26 -0.77 3.00 -0.63
CA ILE A 26 -2.05 2.54 -0.08
C ILE A 26 -3.17 2.85 -1.07
N GLU A 27 -3.24 4.07 -1.60
CA GLU A 27 -4.25 4.48 -2.58
C GLU A 27 -4.19 3.63 -3.86
N ASP A 28 -2.99 3.39 -4.39
CA ASP A 28 -2.78 2.56 -5.58
C ASP A 28 -3.26 1.12 -5.36
N LEU A 29 -2.92 0.53 -4.20
CA LEU A 29 -3.36 -0.82 -3.84
C LEU A 29 -4.88 -0.89 -3.60
N GLU A 30 -5.48 0.13 -2.99
CA GLU A 30 -6.93 0.18 -2.79
C GLU A 30 -7.67 0.24 -4.13
N ARG A 31 -7.15 1.02 -5.09
CA ARG A 31 -7.67 1.09 -6.45
C ARG A 31 -7.53 -0.26 -7.17
N GLN A 32 -6.37 -0.90 -7.09
CA GLN A 32 -6.16 -2.24 -7.65
C GLN A 32 -7.13 -3.25 -7.03
N GLY A 33 -7.26 -3.26 -5.71
CA GLY A 33 -8.18 -4.14 -4.99
C GLY A 33 -9.64 -3.90 -5.38
N ALA A 34 -10.03 -2.65 -5.66
CA ALA A 34 -11.36 -2.33 -6.16
C ALA A 34 -11.63 -2.92 -7.54
N GLU A 35 -10.67 -2.82 -8.47
CA GLU A 35 -10.77 -3.42 -9.81
C GLU A 35 -10.81 -4.95 -9.76
N VAL A 36 -10.02 -5.56 -8.87
CA VAL A 36 -10.05 -7.03 -8.64
C VAL A 36 -11.42 -7.46 -8.11
N ARG A 37 -11.97 -6.78 -7.10
CA ARG A 37 -13.31 -7.07 -6.56
C ARG A 37 -14.41 -6.91 -7.62
N LYS A 38 -14.30 -5.89 -8.47
CA LYS A 38 -15.23 -5.68 -9.59
C LYS A 38 -15.16 -6.84 -10.59
N SER A 39 -13.96 -7.29 -10.94
CA SER A 39 -13.75 -8.43 -11.83
C SER A 39 -14.25 -9.75 -11.22
N ALA A 40 -14.06 -9.94 -9.91
CA ALA A 40 -14.62 -11.08 -9.18
C ALA A 40 -16.15 -11.07 -9.21
N ALA A 41 -16.78 -9.90 -9.03
CA ALA A 41 -18.23 -9.76 -9.10
C ALA A 41 -18.79 -10.09 -10.49
N THR A 42 -18.10 -9.70 -11.58
CA THR A 42 -18.51 -10.07 -12.93
C THR A 42 -18.41 -11.57 -13.18
N LEU A 43 -17.37 -12.24 -12.66
CA LEU A 43 -17.26 -13.70 -12.74
C LEU A 43 -18.34 -14.41 -11.93
N LEU A 44 -18.72 -13.86 -10.77
CA LEU A 44 -19.82 -14.42 -9.98
C LEU A 44 -21.17 -14.33 -10.71
N ALA A 45 -21.42 -13.22 -11.42
CA ALA A 45 -22.61 -13.09 -12.27
C ALA A 45 -22.60 -14.12 -13.41
N LEU A 46 -21.45 -14.25 -14.11
CA LEU A 46 -21.26 -15.24 -15.17
C LEU A 46 -21.45 -16.67 -14.66
N LYS A 47 -20.90 -17.00 -13.48
CA LYS A 47 -21.12 -18.29 -12.82
C LYS A 47 -22.60 -18.59 -12.66
N GLY A 48 -23.39 -17.63 -12.15
CA GLY A 48 -24.83 -17.78 -12.00
C GLY A 48 -25.56 -18.03 -13.31
N GLU A 49 -25.16 -17.37 -14.40
CA GLU A 49 -25.71 -17.61 -15.74
C GLU A 49 -25.35 -18.99 -16.29
N LEU A 50 -24.10 -19.41 -16.11
CA LEU A 50 -23.60 -20.71 -16.54
C LEU A 50 -24.27 -21.85 -15.77
N THR A 51 -24.43 -21.74 -14.45
CA THR A 51 -25.18 -22.71 -13.63
C THR A 51 -26.62 -22.86 -14.12
N ARG A 52 -27.34 -21.75 -14.32
CA ARG A 52 -28.69 -21.79 -14.89
C ARG A 52 -28.73 -22.44 -16.26
N SER A 53 -27.68 -22.27 -17.07
CA SER A 53 -27.59 -22.86 -18.40
C SER A 53 -27.33 -24.36 -18.35
N VAL A 54 -26.45 -24.82 -17.45
CA VAL A 54 -26.25 -26.24 -17.14
C VAL A 54 -27.57 -26.89 -16.74
N ASP A 55 -28.34 -26.26 -15.85
CA ASP A 55 -29.65 -26.79 -15.42
C ASP A 55 -30.63 -26.90 -16.60
N ARG A 56 -30.71 -25.86 -17.44
CA ARG A 56 -31.57 -25.87 -18.64
C ARG A 56 -31.19 -26.99 -19.60
N TYR A 57 -29.91 -27.15 -19.93
CA TYR A 57 -29.47 -28.21 -20.84
C TYR A 57 -29.62 -29.61 -20.23
N THR A 58 -29.42 -29.75 -18.92
CA THR A 58 -29.65 -31.01 -18.20
C THR A 58 -31.12 -31.42 -18.27
N ARG A 59 -32.05 -30.48 -18.02
CA ARG A 59 -33.49 -30.72 -18.17
C ARG A 59 -33.87 -31.04 -19.61
N ARG A 60 -33.29 -30.33 -20.58
CA ARG A 60 -33.53 -30.57 -22.00
C ARG A 60 -33.06 -31.98 -22.43
N MET A 61 -31.93 -32.44 -21.93
CA MET A 61 -31.45 -33.82 -22.16
C MET A 61 -32.44 -34.86 -21.64
N ALA A 62 -32.99 -34.66 -20.43
CA ALA A 62 -34.00 -35.55 -19.87
C ALA A 62 -35.28 -35.57 -20.73
N GLU A 63 -35.79 -34.40 -21.13
CA GLU A 63 -36.96 -34.28 -21.99
C GLU A 63 -36.74 -34.97 -23.36
N LEU A 64 -35.57 -34.78 -23.97
CA LEU A 64 -35.23 -35.43 -25.24
C LEU A 64 -35.14 -36.96 -25.09
N ALA A 65 -34.62 -37.45 -23.95
CA ALA A 65 -34.57 -38.88 -23.65
C ALA A 65 -35.97 -39.49 -23.49
N GLU A 66 -36.87 -38.83 -22.77
CA GLU A 66 -38.27 -39.26 -22.65
C GLU A 66 -38.97 -39.31 -24.01
N ARG A 67 -38.82 -38.25 -24.81
CA ARG A 67 -39.38 -38.19 -26.17
C ARG A 67 -38.81 -39.28 -27.08
N TYR A 68 -37.54 -39.61 -26.92
CA TYR A 68 -36.89 -40.68 -27.68
C TYR A 68 -37.53 -42.04 -27.34
N GLN A 69 -37.74 -42.35 -26.05
CA GLN A 69 -38.42 -43.58 -25.63
C GLN A 69 -39.86 -43.67 -26.18
N VAL A 70 -40.59 -42.55 -26.21
CA VAL A 70 -41.93 -42.52 -26.81
C VAL A 70 -41.87 -42.79 -28.32
N ALA A 71 -40.93 -42.19 -29.05
CA ALA A 71 -40.74 -42.46 -30.48
C ALA A 71 -40.34 -43.92 -30.76
N GLU A 72 -39.48 -44.48 -29.92
CA GLU A 72 -39.06 -45.88 -29.96
C GLU A 72 -40.24 -46.83 -29.78
N SER A 73 -41.09 -46.60 -28.77
CA SER A 73 -42.30 -47.40 -28.52
C SER A 73 -43.30 -47.39 -29.69
N ARG A 74 -43.25 -46.35 -30.53
CA ARG A 74 -44.09 -46.15 -31.72
C ARG A 74 -43.41 -46.59 -33.02
N ALA A 75 -42.16 -47.06 -32.94
CA ALA A 75 -41.31 -47.38 -34.09
C ALA A 75 -41.17 -46.21 -35.10
N ASP A 76 -41.21 -44.96 -34.63
CA ASP A 76 -41.02 -43.77 -35.47
C ASP A 76 -39.53 -43.48 -35.67
N ILE A 77 -38.94 -44.16 -36.67
CA ILE A 77 -37.52 -44.08 -36.99
C ILE A 77 -37.06 -42.65 -37.33
N LYS A 78 -37.91 -41.86 -38.00
CA LYS A 78 -37.55 -40.48 -38.37
C LYS A 78 -37.47 -39.59 -37.13
N ALA A 79 -38.45 -39.70 -36.23
CA ALA A 79 -38.43 -38.96 -34.98
C ALA A 79 -37.22 -39.35 -34.11
N MET A 80 -36.89 -40.65 -34.04
CA MET A 80 -35.72 -41.13 -33.30
C MET A 80 -34.41 -40.53 -33.82
N GLN A 81 -34.21 -40.47 -35.14
CA GLN A 81 -33.00 -39.89 -35.74
C GLN A 81 -32.83 -38.40 -35.42
N VAL A 82 -33.92 -37.63 -35.50
CA VAL A 82 -33.90 -36.20 -35.16
C VAL A 82 -33.60 -36.00 -33.68
N LEU A 83 -34.30 -36.74 -32.80
CA LEU A 83 -34.10 -36.65 -31.35
C LEU A 83 -32.68 -37.05 -30.93
N HIS A 84 -32.09 -38.05 -31.58
CA HIS A 84 -30.70 -38.44 -31.34
C HIS A 84 -29.72 -37.33 -31.70
N ARG A 85 -29.92 -36.66 -32.84
CA ARG A 85 -29.10 -35.51 -33.24
C ARG A 85 -29.24 -34.34 -32.26
N ASP A 86 -30.46 -34.06 -31.82
CA ASP A 86 -30.74 -33.01 -30.83
C ASP A 86 -30.08 -33.32 -29.47
N GLN A 87 -30.07 -34.60 -29.06
CA GLN A 87 -29.36 -35.05 -27.87
C GLN A 87 -27.85 -34.82 -27.99
N GLN A 88 -27.22 -35.24 -29.09
CA GLN A 88 -25.79 -35.03 -29.32
C GLN A 88 -25.42 -33.53 -29.30
N GLN A 89 -26.25 -32.68 -29.91
CA GLN A 89 -26.05 -31.23 -29.88
C GLN A 89 -26.20 -30.67 -28.46
N THR A 90 -27.23 -31.07 -27.73
CA THR A 90 -27.48 -30.60 -26.36
C THR A 90 -26.38 -31.09 -25.41
N GLU A 91 -25.89 -32.31 -25.57
CA GLU A 91 -24.77 -32.87 -24.82
C GLU A 91 -23.47 -32.08 -25.05
N THR A 92 -23.19 -31.71 -26.30
CA THR A 92 -22.02 -30.88 -26.65
C THR A 92 -22.11 -29.51 -25.97
N LEU A 93 -23.28 -28.87 -25.99
CA LEU A 93 -23.53 -27.60 -25.31
C LEU A 93 -23.42 -27.73 -23.78
N LEU A 94 -23.95 -28.82 -23.21
CA LEU A 94 -23.86 -29.09 -21.78
C LEU A 94 -22.40 -29.24 -21.35
N LYS A 95 -21.61 -30.02 -22.11
CA LYS A 95 -20.20 -30.23 -21.83
C LYS A 95 -19.41 -28.91 -21.89
N SER A 96 -19.55 -28.14 -22.96
CA SER A 96 -18.83 -26.86 -23.09
C SER A 96 -19.24 -25.84 -22.03
N THR A 97 -20.52 -25.81 -21.64
CA THR A 97 -21.01 -24.94 -20.56
C THR A 97 -20.46 -25.36 -19.20
N ARG A 98 -20.33 -26.66 -18.92
CA ARG A 98 -19.70 -27.17 -17.69
C ARG A 98 -18.21 -26.80 -17.63
N GLU A 99 -17.49 -26.96 -18.74
CA GLU A 99 -16.08 -26.55 -18.83
C GLU A 99 -15.89 -25.03 -18.67
N ALA A 100 -16.83 -24.22 -19.17
CA ALA A 100 -16.83 -22.78 -18.96
C ALA A 100 -17.13 -22.43 -17.50
N LEU A 101 -18.08 -23.14 -16.87
CA LEU A 101 -18.43 -22.96 -15.46
C LEU A 101 -17.24 -23.27 -14.56
N GLU A 102 -16.56 -24.40 -14.78
CA GLU A 102 -15.38 -24.79 -14.01
C GLU A 102 -14.25 -23.76 -14.12
N ARG A 103 -14.02 -23.22 -15.32
CA ARG A 103 -13.05 -22.13 -15.53
C ARG A 103 -13.45 -20.87 -14.78
N ALA A 104 -14.71 -20.44 -14.91
CA ALA A 104 -15.21 -19.27 -14.20
C ALA A 104 -15.10 -19.42 -12.67
N GLU A 105 -15.31 -20.64 -12.14
CA GLU A 105 -15.14 -20.94 -10.72
C GLU A 105 -13.68 -20.80 -10.28
N LYS A 106 -12.75 -21.41 -11.01
CA LYS A 106 -11.31 -21.30 -10.75
C LYS A 106 -10.83 -19.84 -10.81
N ASP A 107 -11.20 -19.12 -11.86
CA ASP A 107 -10.81 -17.72 -12.03
C ASP A 107 -11.42 -16.84 -10.94
N SER A 108 -12.67 -17.09 -10.54
CA SER A 108 -13.32 -16.35 -9.45
C SER A 108 -12.60 -16.57 -8.11
N GLN A 109 -12.15 -17.80 -7.85
CA GLN A 109 -11.40 -18.11 -6.64
C GLN A 109 -10.05 -17.38 -6.61
N LEU A 110 -9.30 -17.40 -7.73
CA LEU A 110 -8.03 -16.68 -7.84
C LEU A 110 -8.19 -15.16 -7.63
N LEU A 111 -9.25 -14.56 -8.19
CA LEU A 111 -9.50 -13.13 -7.98
C LEU A 111 -9.89 -12.81 -6.54
N LEU A 112 -10.64 -13.68 -5.86
CA LEU A 112 -10.97 -13.49 -4.44
C LEU A 112 -9.74 -13.61 -3.55
N GLU A 113 -8.87 -14.58 -3.84
CA GLU A 113 -7.58 -14.73 -3.15
C GLU A 113 -6.70 -13.49 -3.35
N ALA A 114 -6.56 -13.00 -4.59
CA ALA A 114 -5.82 -11.78 -4.90
C ALA A 114 -6.43 -10.54 -4.21
N ALA A 115 -7.76 -10.42 -4.17
CA ALA A 115 -8.43 -9.32 -3.49
C ALA A 115 -8.16 -9.34 -1.97
N ASN A 116 -8.12 -10.52 -1.37
CA ASN A 116 -7.80 -10.69 0.05
C ASN A 116 -6.34 -10.35 0.34
N GLU A 117 -5.40 -10.78 -0.52
CA GLU A 117 -3.98 -10.46 -0.39
C GLU A 117 -3.73 -8.95 -0.46
N VAL A 118 -4.31 -8.28 -1.45
CA VAL A 118 -4.25 -6.82 -1.57
C VAL A 118 -4.85 -6.13 -0.34
N GLY A 119 -5.98 -6.64 0.16
CA GLY A 119 -6.61 -6.15 1.39
C GLY A 119 -5.69 -6.27 2.61
N SER A 120 -5.05 -7.43 2.80
CA SER A 120 -4.08 -7.67 3.87
C SER A 120 -2.91 -6.69 3.77
N ARG A 121 -2.35 -6.54 2.56
CA ARG A 121 -1.21 -5.65 2.36
C ARG A 121 -1.53 -4.19 2.66
N VAL A 122 -2.73 -3.72 2.30
CA VAL A 122 -3.20 -2.39 2.66
C VAL A 122 -3.28 -2.22 4.18
N THR A 123 -3.78 -3.23 4.91
CA THR A 123 -3.86 -3.14 6.38
C THR A 123 -2.48 -3.12 7.06
N GLU A 124 -1.53 -3.90 6.53
CA GLU A 124 -0.13 -3.88 6.97
C GLU A 124 0.50 -2.51 6.74
N LEU A 125 0.37 -1.96 5.52
CA LEU A 125 0.94 -0.66 5.17
C LEU A 125 0.33 0.48 6.01
N ARG A 126 -0.96 0.44 6.33
CA ARG A 126 -1.58 1.43 7.23
C ARG A 126 -0.98 1.37 8.64
N THR A 127 -0.70 0.16 9.13
CA THR A 127 -0.04 -0.05 10.43
C THR A 127 1.40 0.45 10.41
N GLU A 128 2.15 0.14 9.35
CA GLU A 128 3.51 0.65 9.13
C GLU A 128 3.54 2.17 9.03
N ARG A 129 2.61 2.77 8.28
CA ARG A 129 2.45 4.21 8.12
C ARG A 129 2.13 4.90 9.45
N GLN A 130 1.26 4.32 10.28
CA GLN A 130 0.97 4.83 11.63
C GLN A 130 2.22 4.78 12.53
N SER A 131 2.96 3.67 12.49
CA SER A 131 4.22 3.52 13.23
C SER A 131 5.28 4.52 12.77
N ALA A 132 5.43 4.72 11.46
CA ALA A 132 6.34 5.70 10.87
C ALA A 132 5.97 7.13 11.30
N SER A 133 4.68 7.47 11.28
CA SER A 133 4.18 8.77 11.76
C SER A 133 4.53 9.00 13.23
N ALA A 134 4.33 7.99 14.09
CA ALA A 134 4.67 8.10 15.51
C ALA A 134 6.18 8.33 15.74
N ARG A 135 7.03 7.64 14.96
CA ARG A 135 8.50 7.81 15.03
C ARG A 135 8.94 9.20 14.57
N LEU A 136 8.33 9.74 13.51
CA LEU A 136 8.63 11.10 13.04
C LEU A 136 8.27 12.16 14.08
N VAL A 137 7.11 12.03 14.71
CA VAL A 137 6.69 12.93 15.81
C VAL A 137 7.65 12.81 16.99
N ALA A 138 7.96 11.60 17.45
CA ALA A 138 8.91 11.38 18.55
C ALA A 138 10.30 11.96 18.24
N GLY A 139 10.81 11.74 17.02
CA GLY A 139 12.09 12.32 16.58
C GLY A 139 12.10 13.84 16.59
N SER A 140 10.98 14.48 16.22
CA SER A 140 10.84 15.93 16.28
C SER A 140 10.85 16.48 17.71
N LEU A 141 10.20 15.77 18.65
CA LEU A 141 10.17 16.12 20.07
C LEU A 141 11.56 16.01 20.70
N VAL A 142 12.26 14.90 20.44
CA VAL A 142 13.64 14.69 20.93
C VAL A 142 14.58 15.76 20.36
N SER A 143 14.49 16.04 19.06
CA SER A 143 15.31 17.08 18.42
C SER A 143 15.03 18.47 19.00
N GLY A 144 13.77 18.77 19.35
CA GLY A 144 13.38 20.00 20.02
C GLY A 144 13.96 20.10 21.44
N ALA A 145 13.82 19.04 22.24
CA ALA A 145 14.36 18.98 23.60
C ALA A 145 15.90 19.11 23.61
N MET A 146 16.58 18.47 22.66
CA MET A 146 18.04 18.61 22.49
C MET A 146 18.44 20.05 22.15
N ARG A 147 17.70 20.74 21.27
CA ARG A 147 17.92 22.16 20.97
C ARG A 147 17.76 23.04 22.21
N GLU A 148 16.70 22.84 22.97
CA GLU A 148 16.46 23.58 24.22
C GLU A 148 17.55 23.32 25.28
N GLN A 149 18.09 22.09 25.31
CA GLN A 149 19.22 21.76 26.18
C GLN A 149 20.51 22.46 25.75
N VAL A 150 20.79 22.49 24.44
CA VAL A 150 21.94 23.22 23.88
C VAL A 150 21.83 24.71 24.20
N GLU A 151 20.67 25.34 23.95
CA GLU A 151 20.47 26.76 24.27
C GLU A 151 20.65 27.08 25.76
N ARG A 152 20.25 26.15 26.65
CA ARG A 152 20.51 26.31 28.09
C ARG A 152 22.00 26.25 28.43
N ILE A 153 22.73 25.31 27.83
CA ILE A 153 24.19 25.19 28.03
C ILE A 153 24.89 26.44 27.50
N GLU A 154 24.53 26.93 26.33
CA GLU A 154 25.08 28.17 25.75
C GLU A 154 24.86 29.37 26.68
N LYS A 155 23.68 29.49 27.29
CA LYS A 155 23.39 30.56 28.29
C LYS A 155 24.26 30.44 29.53
N VAL A 156 24.47 29.24 30.06
CA VAL A 156 25.33 29.02 31.25
C VAL A 156 26.78 29.41 30.91
N LEU A 157 27.30 28.96 29.77
CA LEU A 157 28.64 29.33 29.31
C LEU A 157 28.81 30.84 29.13
N ALA A 158 27.79 31.54 28.61
CA ALA A 158 27.83 33.00 28.49
C ALA A 158 27.87 33.70 29.86
N VAL A 159 27.17 33.17 30.88
CA VAL A 159 27.22 33.71 32.25
C VAL A 159 28.58 33.48 32.88
N ASP A 160 29.18 32.30 32.70
CA ASP A 160 30.50 32.02 33.24
C ASP A 160 31.58 32.88 32.58
N ALA A 161 31.53 33.06 31.25
CA ALA A 161 32.42 33.99 30.55
C ALA A 161 32.28 35.44 31.06
N ALA A 162 31.06 35.87 31.41
CA ALA A 162 30.83 37.19 31.99
C ALA A 162 31.41 37.31 33.42
N ARG A 163 31.37 36.24 34.22
CA ARG A 163 31.99 36.19 35.55
C ARG A 163 33.51 36.28 35.46
N ASP A 164 34.12 35.55 34.54
CA ASP A 164 35.57 35.58 34.32
C ASP A 164 36.05 36.99 33.90
N GLU A 165 35.25 37.71 33.11
CA GLU A 165 35.56 39.10 32.74
C GLU A 165 35.48 40.04 33.95
N ILE A 166 34.47 39.86 34.82
CA ILE A 166 34.34 40.63 36.07
C ILE A 166 35.51 40.36 37.01
N GLU A 167 35.90 39.10 37.20
CA GLU A 167 37.07 38.74 38.02
C GLU A 167 38.36 39.34 37.46
N ARG A 168 38.56 39.29 36.14
CA ARG A 168 39.71 39.96 35.49
C ARG A 168 39.70 41.47 35.73
N ALA A 169 38.54 42.12 35.64
CA ALA A 169 38.41 43.55 35.94
C ALA A 169 38.72 43.88 37.42
N HIS A 170 38.29 43.01 38.35
CA HIS A 170 38.61 43.17 39.77
C HIS A 170 40.11 43.00 40.05
N GLN A 171 40.74 41.97 39.49
CA GLN A 171 42.19 41.76 39.61
C GLN A 171 42.97 42.96 39.08
N LEU A 172 42.58 43.48 37.90
CA LEU A 172 43.18 44.68 37.32
C LEU A 172 43.04 45.89 38.26
N ALA A 173 41.86 46.07 38.87
CA ALA A 173 41.59 47.17 39.80
C ALA A 173 42.33 47.03 41.15
N GLU A 174 42.67 45.81 41.57
CA GLU A 174 43.54 45.57 42.73
C GLU A 174 44.99 45.93 42.42
N ILE A 175 45.52 45.50 41.26
CA ILE A 175 46.87 45.86 40.80
C ILE A 175 47.02 47.38 40.75
N TYR A 176 46.07 48.11 40.15
CA TYR A 176 46.13 49.57 40.11
C TYR A 176 46.04 50.24 41.50
N ARG A 177 45.36 49.62 42.47
CA ARG A 177 45.31 50.12 43.86
C ARG A 177 46.64 49.91 44.58
N GLU A 178 47.27 48.75 44.38
CA GLU A 178 48.60 48.45 44.94
C GLU A 178 49.68 49.35 44.35
N GLU A 179 49.67 49.60 43.04
CA GLU A 179 50.60 50.53 42.38
C GLU A 179 50.45 51.97 42.90
N ARG A 180 49.21 52.43 43.12
CA ARG A 180 48.93 53.78 43.66
C ARG A 180 49.34 53.92 45.14
N GLY A 181 49.10 52.89 45.95
CA GLY A 181 49.51 52.86 47.36
C GLY A 181 51.02 52.63 47.57
N ALA A 182 51.71 52.02 46.60
CA ALA A 182 53.16 51.93 46.58
C ALA A 182 53.81 53.27 46.19
N GLY A 183 53.17 54.04 45.29
CA GLY A 183 53.58 55.39 44.93
C GLY A 183 53.48 56.39 46.09
N GLU A 184 52.41 56.33 46.91
CA GLU A 184 52.24 57.18 48.10
C GLU A 184 53.20 56.87 49.26
N LYS A 185 53.91 55.73 49.23
CA LYS A 185 54.93 55.36 50.23
C LYS A 185 56.37 55.66 49.77
N ALA A 186 56.54 56.19 48.57
CA ALA A 186 57.84 56.51 47.98
C ALA A 186 58.15 58.03 47.93
N ASP A 187 57.25 58.87 48.45
CA ASP A 187 57.46 60.29 48.78
C ASP A 187 57.55 60.48 50.31
#